data_AF-A0A3A4WU82-F1
#
_entry.id   AF-A0A3A4WU82-F1
#
_cell.length_a   1.000
_cell.length_b   1.000
_cell.length_c   1.000
_cell.angle_alpha   90.00
_cell.angle_beta   90.00
_cell.angle_gamma   90.00
#
_symmetry.space_group_name_H-M   'P 1'
#
loop_
_entity.id
_entity.type
_entity.pdbx_description
1 polymer ?
#
loop_
_entity_poly.entity_id
_entity_poly.type
_entity_poly.pdbx_seq_one_letter_code
_entity_poly.pdbx_strand_id
1 'polypeptide(L)'
;MSNRLILQARNSVMSDQELAAIGENALKEREALLRKHPQLESFQKEIERMLFGAGSVENRMTVLALMMESKLIELQKHLMQLSNITSKMAVS
;
A
#
# COMPACT_ATOMS: atom_id res chain seq x y z
N MET A 1 -3.52 17.20 -5.55
CA MET A 1 -2.21 17.29 -6.25
C MET A 1 -1.04 17.50 -5.27
N SER A 2 -1.10 16.95 -4.04
CA SER A 2 -0.14 17.33 -2.97
C SER A 2 1.00 16.34 -2.75
N ASN A 3 0.93 15.12 -3.31
CA ASN A 3 1.99 14.11 -3.13
C ASN A 3 3.18 14.25 -4.09
N ARG A 4 3.03 14.99 -5.21
CA ARG A 4 4.14 15.22 -6.16
C ARG A 4 5.16 16.25 -5.65
N LEU A 5 4.72 17.20 -4.83
CA LEU A 5 5.55 18.30 -4.33
C LEU A 5 6.51 17.86 -3.21
N ILE A 6 6.22 16.77 -2.48
CA ILE A 6 7.09 16.28 -1.40
C ILE A 6 8.30 15.51 -1.96
N LEU A 7 8.16 14.85 -3.11
CA LEU A 7 9.25 14.10 -3.73
C LEU A 7 10.18 14.98 -4.60
N GLN A 8 9.73 16.15 -5.05
CA GLN A 8 10.54 17.08 -5.85
C GLN A 8 11.44 18.01 -5.01
N ALA A 9 11.22 18.12 -3.70
CA ALA A 9 11.98 19.03 -2.82
C ALA A 9 13.27 18.43 -2.25
N ARG A 10 13.60 17.17 -2.54
CA ARG A 10 14.82 16.48 -2.06
C ARG A 10 15.79 16.20 -3.21
N ASN A 11 16.24 17.25 -3.90
CA ASN A 11 17.47 17.19 -4.70
C ASN A 11 18.74 17.26 -3.81
N SER A 12 18.71 16.61 -2.66
CA SER A 12 19.90 16.19 -1.94
C SER A 12 20.15 14.77 -2.45
N VAL A 13 21.25 14.54 -3.16
CA VAL A 13 21.68 13.18 -3.51
C VAL A 13 21.92 12.47 -2.18
N MET A 14 20.93 11.71 -1.72
CA MET A 14 21.07 10.89 -0.52
C MET A 14 22.19 9.89 -0.80
N SER A 15 23.09 9.72 0.16
CA SER A 15 24.14 8.72 0.07
C SER A 15 23.52 7.32 0.03
N ASP A 16 24.22 6.38 -0.58
CA ASP A 16 23.81 4.97 -0.61
C ASP A 16 23.59 4.41 0.81
N GLN A 17 24.35 4.90 1.79
CA GLN A 17 24.23 4.53 3.19
C GLN A 17 22.91 5.03 3.80
N GLU A 18 22.47 6.25 3.47
CA GLU A 18 21.19 6.78 3.91
C GLU A 18 20.01 6.06 3.25
N LEU A 19 20.14 5.71 1.96
CA LEU A 19 19.13 4.93 1.24
C LEU A 19 18.99 3.52 1.83
N ALA A 20 20.11 2.86 2.14
CA ALA A 20 20.11 1.57 2.81
C ALA A 20 19.44 1.65 4.19
N ALA A 21 19.73 2.70 4.97
CA ALA A 21 19.12 2.93 6.27
C ALA A 21 17.60 3.15 6.17
N ILE A 22 17.13 3.89 5.17
CA ILE A 22 15.69 4.03 4.90
C ILE A 22 15.05 2.68 4.59
N GLY A 23 15.69 1.88 3.74
CA GLY A 23 15.19 0.54 3.39
C GLY A 23 15.08 -0.37 4.62
N GLU A 24 16.10 -0.39 5.47
CA GLU A 24 16.09 -1.19 6.70
C GLU A 24 14.99 -0.73 7.68
N ASN A 25 14.82 0.59 7.84
CA ASN A 25 13.76 1.13 8.68
C ASN A 25 12.36 0.77 8.15
N ALA A 26 12.14 0.87 6.85
CA ALA A 26 10.87 0.48 6.22
C ALA A 26 10.55 -1.02 6.44
N LEU A 27 11.57 -1.89 6.38
CA LEU A 27 11.40 -3.31 6.68
C LEU A 27 11.03 -3.55 8.15
N LYS A 28 11.68 -2.87 9.09
CA LYS A 28 11.38 -2.96 10.53
C LYS A 28 9.97 -2.49 10.85
N GLU A 29 9.53 -1.37 10.27
CA GLU A 29 8.18 -0.85 10.45
C GLU A 29 7.13 -1.82 9.92
N ARG A 30 7.37 -2.40 8.73
CA ARG A 30 6.52 -3.45 8.16
C ARG A 30 6.42 -4.65 9.09
N GLU A 31 7.54 -5.17 9.60
CA GLU A 31 7.54 -6.31 10.51
C GLU A 31 6.83 -6.01 11.84
N ALA A 32 6.99 -4.80 12.38
CA ALA A 32 6.25 -4.37 13.56
C ALA A 32 4.74 -4.32 13.31
N LEU A 33 4.32 -3.82 12.14
CA LEU A 33 2.92 -3.78 11.73
C LEU A 33 2.33 -5.19 11.60
N LEU A 34 3.05 -6.12 10.95
CA LEU A 34 2.58 -7.49 10.76
C LEU A 34 2.48 -8.26 12.08
N ARG A 35 3.41 -8.04 13.02
CA ARG A 35 3.31 -8.61 14.37
C ARG A 35 2.08 -8.09 15.12
N LYS A 36 1.76 -6.80 14.97
CA LYS A 36 0.57 -6.18 15.59
C LYS A 36 -0.73 -6.61 14.93
N HIS A 37 -0.69 -6.90 13.63
CA HIS A 37 -1.85 -7.27 12.82
C HIS A 37 -1.55 -8.53 11.98
N PRO A 38 -1.52 -9.73 12.61
CA PRO A 38 -1.19 -10.98 11.92
C PRO A 38 -2.08 -11.30 10.72
N GLN A 39 -3.32 -10.80 10.70
CA GLN A 39 -4.25 -10.94 9.57
C GLN A 39 -3.74 -10.29 8.27
N LEU A 40 -2.75 -9.39 8.35
CA LEU A 40 -2.16 -8.72 7.19
C LEU A 40 -1.06 -9.55 6.50
N GLU A 41 -0.60 -10.65 7.12
CA GLU A 41 0.41 -11.57 6.55
C GLU A 41 0.02 -12.08 5.16
N SER A 42 -1.25 -12.42 4.95
CA SER A 42 -1.74 -12.91 3.66
C SER A 42 -1.60 -11.86 2.57
N PHE A 43 -1.97 -10.61 2.87
CA PHE A 43 -1.81 -9.48 1.96
C PHE A 43 -0.33 -9.17 1.69
N GLN A 44 0.53 -9.23 2.71
CA GLN A 44 1.96 -9.03 2.50
C GLN A 44 2.56 -10.08 1.55
N LYS A 45 2.18 -11.36 1.70
CA LYS A 45 2.62 -12.44 0.81
C LYS A 45 2.09 -12.29 -0.62
N GLU A 46 0.92 -11.68 -0.79
CA GLU A 46 0.37 -11.35 -2.10
C GLU A 46 1.18 -10.23 -2.76
N ILE A 47 1.45 -9.15 -2.03
CA ILE A 47 2.32 -8.06 -2.48
C ILE A 47 3.68 -8.60 -2.92
N GLU A 48 4.32 -9.43 -2.10
CA GLU A 48 5.64 -10.00 -2.43
C GLU A 48 5.62 -10.84 -3.71
N ARG A 49 4.58 -11.68 -3.89
CA ARG A 49 4.41 -12.49 -5.10
C ARG A 49 4.23 -11.62 -6.35
N MET A 50 3.40 -10.59 -6.27
CA MET A 50 3.14 -9.68 -7.38
C MET A 50 4.39 -8.86 -7.75
N LEU A 51 5.16 -8.42 -6.76
CA LEU A 51 6.38 -7.64 -7.01
C LEU A 51 7.56 -8.48 -7.48
N PHE A 52 7.64 -9.75 -7.07
CA PHE A 52 8.68 -10.66 -7.56
C PHE A 52 8.64 -10.81 -9.09
N GLY A 53 7.44 -10.83 -9.69
CA GLY A 53 7.25 -10.92 -11.14
C GLY A 53 7.43 -9.62 -11.92
N ALA A 54 7.49 -8.46 -11.27
CA ALA A 54 7.45 -7.15 -11.94
C ALA A 54 8.81 -6.70 -12.52
N GLY A 55 9.92 -7.34 -12.14
CA GLY A 55 11.25 -7.00 -12.64
C GLY A 55 11.77 -5.68 -12.05
N SER A 56 11.80 -4.60 -12.85
CA SER A 56 12.41 -3.31 -12.51
C SER A 56 11.70 -2.57 -11.37
N VAL A 57 12.40 -1.60 -10.78
CA VAL A 57 11.86 -0.79 -9.67
C VAL A 57 10.65 0.03 -10.14
N GLU A 58 10.68 0.64 -11.32
CA GLU A 58 9.52 1.39 -11.84
C GLU A 58 8.30 0.47 -11.98
N ASN A 59 8.48 -0.72 -12.55
CA ASN A 59 7.40 -1.68 -12.73
C ASN A 59 6.82 -2.13 -11.39
N ARG A 60 7.66 -2.37 -10.37
CA ARG A 60 7.20 -2.70 -9.01
C ARG A 60 6.34 -1.59 -8.42
N MET A 61 6.74 -0.33 -8.60
CA MET A 61 5.97 0.81 -8.12
C MET A 61 4.63 0.97 -8.87
N THR A 62 4.61 0.72 -10.19
CA THR A 62 3.38 0.69 -10.98
C THR A 62 2.44 -0.42 -10.52
N VAL A 63 2.96 -1.63 -10.30
CA VAL A 63 2.17 -2.76 -9.78
C VAL A 63 1.59 -2.44 -8.41
N LEU A 64 2.38 -1.88 -7.49
CA LEU A 64 1.89 -1.45 -6.18
C LEU A 64 0.76 -0.43 -6.29
N ALA A 65 0.91 0.58 -7.15
CA ALA A 65 -0.13 1.60 -7.34
C ALA A 65 -1.44 0.99 -7.84
N LEU A 66 -1.37 0.07 -8.81
CA LEU A 66 -2.55 -0.63 -9.34
C LEU A 66 -3.21 -1.53 -8.28
N MET A 67 -2.41 -2.22 -7.45
CA MET A 67 -2.95 -3.03 -6.35
C MET A 67 -3.72 -2.18 -5.34
N MET A 68 -3.18 -0.99 -4.99
CA MET A 68 -3.85 -0.06 -4.08
C MET A 68 -5.14 0.49 -4.68
N GLU A 69 -5.12 0.90 -5.94
CA GLU A 69 -6.29 1.40 -6.66
C GLU A 69 -7.40 0.34 -6.72
N SER A 70 -7.05 -0.89 -7.11
CA SER A 70 -7.99 -2.01 -7.14
C SER A 70 -8.61 -2.26 -5.77
N LYS A 71 -7.81 -2.19 -4.69
CA LYS A 71 -8.33 -2.42 -3.34
C LYS A 71 -9.26 -1.30 -2.87
N LEU A 72 -8.97 -0.06 -3.23
CA LEU A 72 -9.85 1.09 -2.94
C LEU A 72 -11.21 0.94 -3.64
N ILE A 73 -11.22 0.50 -4.90
CA ILE A 73 -12.47 0.24 -5.64
C ILE A 73 -13.29 -0.86 -4.97
N GLU A 74 -12.64 -1.94 -4.53
CA GLU A 74 -13.30 -3.04 -3.82
C GLU A 74 -13.91 -2.57 -2.48
N LEU A 75 -13.16 -1.79 -1.71
CA LEU A 75 -13.64 -1.21 -0.45
C LEU A 75 -14.83 -0.27 -0.68
N GLN A 76 -14.77 0.58 -1.71
CA GLN A 76 -15.88 1.45 -2.08
C GLN A 76 -17.14 0.65 -2.42
N LYS A 77 -16.99 -0.47 -3.15
CA LYS A 77 -18.10 -1.37 -3.47
C LYS A 77 -18.69 -2.00 -2.22
N HIS A 78 -17.86 -2.51 -1.31
CA HIS A 78 -18.33 -3.10 -0.05
C HIS A 78 -19.05 -2.07 0.83
N LEU A 79 -18.53 -0.85 0.92
CA LEU A 79 -19.18 0.25 1.65
C LEU A 79 -20.55 0.60 1.06
N MET A 80 -20.66 0.67 -0.27
CA MET A 80 -21.94 0.94 -0.94
C MET A 80 -22.97 -0.18 -0.67
N GLN A 81 -22.52 -1.45 -0.71
CA GLN A 81 -23.38 -2.59 -0.37
C GLN A 81 -23.87 -2.53 1.07
N LEU A 82 -22.98 -2.25 2.02
CA LEU A 82 -23.33 -2.09 3.43
C LEU A 82 -24.31 -0.94 3.65
N SER A 83 -24.07 0.22 3.01
CA SER A 83 -24.99 1.37 3.07
C SER A 83 -26.37 1.02 2.55
N ASN A 84 -26.46 0.25 1.46
CA ASN A 84 -27.76 -0.17 0.92
C ASN A 84 -28.51 -1.11 1.86
N ILE A 85 -27.78 -1.99 2.57
CA ILE A 85 -28.37 -2.90 3.56
C ILE A 85 -28.90 -2.11 4.76
N THR A 86 -28.08 -1.20 5.31
CA THR A 86 -28.49 -0.39 6.47
C THR A 86 -29.67 0.53 6.14
N SER A 87 -29.69 1.14 4.96
CA SER A 87 -30.83 1.95 4.51
C SER A 87 -32.11 1.12 4.34
N LYS A 88 -32.03 -0.14 3.88
CA LYS A 88 -33.20 -1.03 3.77
C LYS A 88 -33.71 -1.47 5.15
N MET A 89 -32.81 -1.74 6.09
CA MET A 89 -33.17 -2.12 7.46
C MET A 89 -33.75 -0.96 8.27
N ALA A 90 -33.37 0.29 7.98
CA ALA A 90 -33.90 1.47 8.67
C ALA A 90 -35.32 1.87 8.24
N VAL A 91 -35.83 1.31 7.12
CA VAL A 91 -37.16 1.58 6.56
C VAL A 91 -38.13 0.40 6.81
N SER A 92 -37.64 -0.68 7.42
CA SER A 92 -38.43 -1.85 7.86
C SER A 92 -38.71 -1.78 9.36
#